data_AF-A0A2A2HPZ4-F1
#
_entry.id   AF-A0A2A2HPZ4-F1
#
_cell.length_a   1.000
_cell.length_b   1.000
_cell.length_c   1.000
_cell.angle_alpha   90.00
_cell.angle_beta   90.00
_cell.angle_gamma   90.00
#
_symmetry.space_group_name_H-M   'P 1'
#
loop_
_entity.id
_entity.type
_entity.pdbx_description
1 polymer ?
#
loop_
_entity_poly.entity_id
_entity_poly.type
_entity_poly.pdbx_seq_one_letter_code
_entity_poly.pdbx_strand_id
1 'polypeptide(L)'
;MLHLLSVINLYSTDRNNIYIFNSSTGETIWSSSKIKGYDVSKPVLHKGKLYLISTEGTLYAFEHGEEGMFFTKGLESSALYYFPQIAIALMLVLLIILLNKVKNRALVFGSWLIALTGVIFLSLKALEPYNAGFVFGFMAALGFMTMFVILMTGIAFLVYGVRKRKK
;
A
#
# COMPACT_ATOMS: atom_id res chain seq x y z
N MET A 1 8.38 46.51 1.63
CA MET A 1 6.97 46.73 1.25
C MET A 1 6.47 45.44 0.61
N LEU A 2 6.33 44.32 1.32
CA LEU A 2 5.20 43.95 2.19
C LEU A 2 3.83 44.27 1.58
N HIS A 3 3.46 43.56 0.51
CA HIS A 3 2.05 43.34 0.16
C HIS A 3 1.62 41.97 0.66
N LEU A 4 1.20 42.00 1.92
CA LEU A 4 0.28 41.08 2.54
C LEU A 4 -0.99 40.91 1.69
N LEU A 5 -1.50 39.67 1.64
CA LEU A 5 -2.93 39.34 1.53
C LEU A 5 -3.64 39.63 0.20
N SER A 6 -3.28 38.94 -0.89
CA SER A 6 -4.36 38.34 -1.67
C SER A 6 -4.68 37.02 -0.98
N VAL A 7 -5.80 36.95 -0.28
CA VAL A 7 -6.29 35.71 0.31
C VAL A 7 -6.70 34.83 -0.87
N ILE A 8 -5.80 34.00 -1.35
CA ILE A 8 -6.11 33.08 -2.44
C ILE A 8 -6.98 31.98 -1.83
N ASN A 9 -8.29 32.03 -2.08
CA ASN A 9 -9.20 31.00 -1.65
C ASN A 9 -9.17 29.89 -2.70
N LEU A 10 -8.71 28.72 -2.28
CA LEU A 10 -8.66 27.52 -3.10
C LEU A 10 -9.86 26.65 -2.75
N TYR A 11 -10.66 26.32 -3.76
CA TYR A 11 -11.77 25.38 -3.65
C TYR A 11 -11.49 24.18 -4.53
N SER A 12 -11.53 22.98 -3.94
CA SER A 12 -11.52 21.73 -4.67
C SER A 12 -12.95 21.21 -4.74
N THR A 13 -13.43 20.93 -5.94
CA THR A 13 -14.72 20.28 -6.15
C THR A 13 -14.55 18.76 -6.25
N ASP A 14 -15.62 18.05 -5.94
CA ASP A 14 -15.83 16.60 -6.08
C ASP A 14 -15.30 15.95 -7.38
N ARG A 15 -15.18 16.71 -8.46
CA ARG A 15 -14.72 16.25 -9.78
C ARG A 15 -13.25 16.57 -10.10
N ASN A 16 -12.35 16.49 -9.13
CA ASN A 16 -10.90 16.63 -9.38
C ASN A 16 -10.49 17.99 -9.97
N ASN A 17 -11.37 19.00 -9.87
CA ASN A 17 -11.11 20.34 -10.34
C ASN A 17 -10.77 21.23 -9.16
N ILE A 18 -9.62 21.88 -9.23
CA ILE A 18 -9.24 22.93 -8.31
C ILE A 18 -9.46 24.26 -8.99
N TYR A 19 -10.12 25.16 -8.25
CA TYR A 19 -10.30 26.55 -8.62
C TYR A 19 -9.59 27.45 -7.61
N ILE A 20 -8.82 28.39 -8.14
CA ILE A 20 -8.08 29.40 -7.40
C ILE A 20 -8.81 30.71 -7.63
N PHE A 21 -9.34 31.31 -6.56
CA PHE A 21 -10.03 32.59 -6.63
C PHE A 21 -9.23 33.70 -5.96
N ASN A 22 -9.36 34.89 -6.52
CA ASN A 22 -8.91 36.10 -5.84
C ASN A 22 -9.91 36.42 -4.71
N SER A 23 -9.48 36.46 -3.44
CA SER A 23 -10.38 36.88 -2.34
C SER A 23 -11.01 38.25 -2.54
N SER A 24 -10.30 39.15 -3.23
CA SER A 24 -10.68 40.56 -3.28
C SER A 24 -11.71 40.82 -4.37
N THR A 25 -11.69 40.04 -5.45
CA THR A 25 -12.61 40.20 -6.59
C THR A 25 -13.58 39.03 -6.77
N GLY A 26 -13.31 37.88 -6.13
CA GLY A 26 -14.06 36.64 -6.35
C GLY A 26 -13.84 36.02 -7.73
N GLU A 27 -12.93 36.57 -8.53
CA GLU A 27 -12.66 36.09 -9.89
C GLU A 27 -11.73 34.87 -9.84
N THR A 28 -12.00 33.91 -10.73
CA THR A 28 -11.16 32.74 -10.92
C THR A 28 -9.83 33.19 -11.55
N ILE A 29 -8.75 33.09 -10.77
CA ILE A 29 -7.38 33.34 -11.26
C ILE A 29 -6.91 32.14 -12.08
N TRP A 30 -7.26 30.92 -11.66
CA TRP A 30 -6.77 29.70 -12.29
C TRP A 30 -7.66 28.49 -11.98
N SER A 31 -7.70 27.53 -12.89
CA SER A 31 -8.36 26.25 -12.68
C SER A 31 -7.55 25.11 -13.28
N SER A 32 -7.42 23.98 -12.57
CA SER A 32 -6.90 22.74 -13.13
C SER A 32 -7.81 21.57 -12.82
N SER A 33 -8.05 20.76 -13.85
CA SER A 33 -8.83 19.52 -13.83
C SER A 33 -7.97 18.25 -13.77
N LYS A 34 -6.65 18.40 -13.61
CA LYS A 34 -5.68 17.29 -13.73
C LYS A 34 -5.22 16.73 -12.39
N ILE A 35 -5.77 17.19 -11.28
CA ILE A 35 -5.33 16.78 -9.94
C ILE A 35 -6.07 15.51 -9.57
N LYS A 36 -5.32 14.43 -9.34
CA LYS A 36 -5.89 13.15 -8.92
C LYS A 36 -6.19 13.20 -7.43
N GLY A 37 -7.31 12.60 -7.01
CA GLY A 37 -7.78 12.59 -5.63
C GLY A 37 -9.04 13.42 -5.40
N TYR A 38 -9.82 13.03 -4.41
CA TYR A 38 -11.13 13.62 -4.10
C TYR A 38 -11.02 14.88 -3.22
N ASP A 39 -9.91 15.03 -2.52
CA ASP A 39 -9.69 16.13 -1.58
C ASP A 39 -8.21 16.53 -1.58
N VAL A 40 -7.96 17.78 -1.22
CA VAL A 40 -6.63 18.37 -1.19
C VAL A 40 -6.41 19.10 0.11
N SER A 41 -5.18 18.99 0.61
CA SER A 41 -4.74 19.73 1.79
C SER A 41 -4.73 21.24 1.54
N LYS A 42 -4.77 22.01 2.63
CA LYS A 42 -4.68 23.47 2.58
C LYS A 42 -3.40 23.88 1.82
N PRO A 43 -3.51 24.72 0.79
CA PRO A 43 -2.36 25.08 -0.02
C PRO A 43 -1.37 25.95 0.75
N VAL A 44 -0.07 25.74 0.52
CA VAL A 44 1.01 26.53 1.12
C VAL A 44 1.74 27.29 0.03
N LEU A 45 1.81 28.61 0.17
CA LEU A 45 2.60 29.46 -0.73
C LEU A 45 4.02 29.61 -0.16
N HIS A 46 5.02 29.14 -0.90
CA HIS A 46 6.42 29.34 -0.52
C HIS A 46 7.27 29.67 -1.76
N LYS A 47 8.01 30.80 -1.70
CA LYS A 47 8.88 31.29 -2.77
C LYS A 47 8.19 31.38 -4.15
N GLY A 48 6.95 31.87 -4.18
CA GLY A 48 6.20 32.02 -5.44
C GLY A 48 5.67 30.70 -6.04
N LYS A 49 5.79 29.59 -5.30
CA LYS A 49 5.23 28.29 -5.67
C LYS A 49 4.11 27.92 -4.72
N LEU A 50 3.03 27.37 -5.28
CA LEU A 50 1.89 26.86 -4.53
C LEU A 50 2.05 25.35 -4.35
N TYR A 51 2.11 24.89 -3.11
CA TYR A 51 2.22 23.48 -2.78
C TYR A 51 0.89 22.96 -2.26
N LEU A 52 0.44 21.82 -2.76
CA LEU A 52 -0.73 21.11 -2.27
C LEU A 52 -0.52 19.61 -2.34
N ILE A 53 -1.01 18.90 -1.34
CA ILE A 53 -0.98 17.43 -1.28
C ILE A 53 -2.40 16.92 -1.51
N SER A 54 -2.56 16.02 -2.46
CA SER A 54 -3.78 15.25 -2.67
C SER A 54 -3.91 14.13 -1.63
N THR A 55 -5.15 13.73 -1.34
CA THR A 55 -5.43 12.51 -0.55
C THR A 55 -4.76 11.25 -1.11
N GLU A 56 -4.45 11.21 -2.41
CA GLU A 56 -3.70 10.14 -3.10
C GLU A 56 -2.18 10.28 -2.89
N GLY A 57 -1.74 10.93 -1.80
CA GLY A 57 -0.32 11.09 -1.44
C GLY A 57 0.53 11.86 -2.45
N THR A 58 -0.07 12.50 -3.45
CA THR A 58 0.65 13.20 -4.52
C THR A 58 0.85 14.67 -4.13
N LEU A 59 2.10 15.12 -4.10
CA LEU A 59 2.47 16.52 -3.86
C LEU A 59 2.56 17.24 -5.21
N TYR A 60 1.73 18.25 -5.36
CA TYR A 60 1.72 19.14 -6.50
C TYR A 60 2.39 20.45 -6.13
N ALA A 61 3.28 20.92 -7.01
CA ALA A 61 3.84 22.26 -6.96
C ALA A 61 3.38 23.00 -8.23
N PHE A 62 2.80 24.19 -8.05
CA PHE A 62 2.39 25.05 -9.16
C PHE A 62 3.25 26.30 -9.16
N GLU A 63 3.75 26.68 -10.33
CA GLU A 63 4.53 27.89 -10.53
C GLU A 63 3.79 28.77 -11.54
N HIS A 64 3.26 29.91 -11.07
CA HIS A 64 2.60 30.93 -11.90
C HIS A 64 1.55 30.40 -12.92
N GLY A 65 0.78 29.37 -12.54
CA GLY A 65 -0.28 28.82 -13.39
C GLY A 65 0.16 27.71 -14.34
N GLU A 66 1.44 27.35 -14.36
CA GLU A 66 1.95 26.17 -15.03
C GLU A 66 2.21 25.03 -14.02
N GLU A 67 1.99 23.79 -14.47
CA GLU A 67 2.21 22.57 -13.69
C GLU A 67 3.72 22.37 -13.47
N GLY A 68 4.24 22.99 -12.41
CA GLY A 68 5.65 22.99 -12.03
C GLY A 68 6.06 21.72 -11.29
N MET A 69 6.35 20.66 -12.04
CA MET A 69 6.94 19.38 -11.60
C MET A 69 6.16 18.60 -10.50
N PHE A 70 5.67 17.43 -10.89
CA PHE A 70 5.10 16.42 -10.00
C PHE A 70 6.20 15.79 -9.14
N PHE A 71 6.41 16.31 -7.93
CA PHE A 71 7.24 15.63 -6.94
C PHE A 71 6.38 14.59 -6.24
N THR A 72 6.74 13.32 -6.40
CA THR A 72 6.10 12.14 -5.82
C THR A 72 4.88 11.60 -6.58
N LYS A 73 5.14 10.74 -7.56
CA LYS A 73 4.36 9.48 -7.64
C LYS A 73 4.80 8.66 -6.43
N GLY A 74 4.20 8.90 -5.27
CA GLY A 74 4.42 8.07 -4.10
C GLY A 74 3.90 6.68 -4.44
N LEU A 75 4.80 5.74 -4.78
CA LEU A 75 4.73 4.28 -4.61
C LEU A 75 3.44 3.50 -4.92
N GLU A 76 2.39 4.07 -5.53
CA GLU A 76 1.05 3.49 -5.41
C GLU A 76 0.68 2.48 -6.49
N SER A 77 1.41 2.37 -7.60
CA SER A 77 0.93 1.52 -8.71
C SER A 77 1.89 0.44 -9.18
N SER A 78 3.20 0.68 -9.19
CA SER A 78 4.17 -0.32 -9.66
C SER A 78 4.66 -1.25 -8.56
N ALA A 79 4.82 -0.74 -7.33
CA ALA A 79 5.38 -1.50 -6.23
C ALA A 79 4.38 -2.50 -5.61
N LEU A 80 3.13 -2.07 -5.39
CA LEU A 80 2.11 -2.90 -4.74
C LEU A 80 1.57 -4.02 -5.63
N TYR A 81 1.56 -3.87 -6.96
CA TYR A 81 0.98 -4.87 -7.85
C TYR A 81 1.98 -5.97 -8.24
N TYR A 82 3.21 -5.59 -8.61
CA TYR A 82 4.18 -6.54 -9.14
C TYR A 82 5.02 -7.23 -8.07
N PHE A 83 5.39 -6.52 -7.00
CA PHE A 83 6.33 -7.07 -6.02
C PHE A 83 5.77 -8.25 -5.23
N PRO A 84 4.51 -8.24 -4.76
CA PRO A 84 3.97 -9.38 -4.00
C PRO A 84 3.81 -10.62 -4.89
N GLN A 85 3.30 -10.45 -6.11
CA GLN A 85 3.02 -11.57 -7.01
C GLN A 85 4.32 -12.23 -7.50
N ILE A 86 5.33 -11.44 -7.84
CA ILE A 86 6.65 -11.95 -8.26
C ILE A 86 7.35 -12.63 -7.09
N ALA A 87 7.28 -12.06 -5.88
CA ALA A 87 7.88 -12.67 -4.69
C ALA A 87 7.23 -14.03 -4.36
N ILE A 88 5.90 -14.13 -4.42
CA ILE A 88 5.18 -15.40 -4.21
C ILE A 88 5.58 -16.42 -5.27
N ALA A 89 5.63 -16.01 -6.55
CA ALA A 89 6.02 -16.89 -7.64
C ALA A 89 7.45 -17.43 -7.46
N LEU A 90 8.42 -16.56 -7.14
CA LEU A 90 9.80 -16.94 -6.87
C LEU A 90 9.91 -17.88 -5.66
N MET A 91 9.15 -17.61 -4.60
CA MET A 91 9.12 -18.46 -3.40
C MET A 91 8.59 -19.87 -3.71
N LEU A 92 7.55 -19.98 -4.55
CA LEU A 92 7.00 -21.27 -4.98
C LEU A 92 7.97 -22.02 -5.90
N VAL A 93 8.63 -21.32 -6.84
CA VAL A 93 9.67 -21.91 -7.70
C VAL A 93 10.82 -22.46 -6.85
N LEU A 94 11.30 -21.69 -5.87
CA LEU A 94 12.34 -22.12 -4.94
C LEU A 94 11.91 -23.36 -4.14
N LEU A 95 10.66 -23.39 -3.66
CA LEU A 95 10.11 -24.55 -2.96
C LEU A 95 10.13 -25.80 -3.86
N ILE A 96 9.69 -25.70 -5.12
CA ILE A 96 9.71 -26.82 -6.07
C ILE A 96 11.13 -27.33 -6.30
N ILE A 97 12.09 -26.43 -6.48
CA ILE A 97 13.51 -26.78 -6.64
C ILE A 97 14.03 -27.53 -5.42
N LEU A 98 13.72 -27.06 -4.21
CA LEU A 98 14.10 -27.72 -2.96
C LEU A 98 13.46 -29.10 -2.82
N LEU A 99 12.18 -29.24 -3.16
CA LEU A 99 11.48 -30.53 -3.13
C LEU A 99 12.07 -31.53 -4.15
N ASN A 100 12.61 -31.06 -5.27
CA ASN A 100 13.25 -31.93 -6.26
C ASN A 100 14.66 -32.37 -5.84
N LYS A 101 15.40 -31.53 -5.10
CA LYS A 101 16.75 -31.88 -4.62
C LYS A 101 16.77 -32.81 -3.40
N VAL A 102 15.69 -32.85 -2.61
CA VAL A 102 15.66 -33.57 -1.34
C VAL A 102 14.92 -34.91 -1.45
N LYS A 103 15.56 -36.00 -0.97
CA LYS A 103 14.98 -37.35 -0.94
C LYS A 103 13.66 -37.42 -0.17
N ASN A 104 13.55 -36.69 0.93
CA ASN A 104 12.37 -36.63 1.80
C ASN A 104 11.55 -35.34 1.59
N ARG A 105 10.80 -35.29 0.49
CA ARG A 105 9.94 -34.14 0.12
C ARG A 105 8.98 -33.71 1.23
N ALA A 106 8.39 -34.68 1.93
CA ALA A 106 7.42 -34.42 2.99
C ALA A 106 7.98 -33.60 4.16
N LEU A 107 9.27 -33.78 4.49
CA LEU A 107 9.90 -33.07 5.60
C LEU A 107 10.15 -31.60 5.25
N VAL A 108 10.65 -31.34 4.03
CA VAL A 108 10.85 -29.99 3.52
C VAL A 108 9.51 -29.24 3.40
N PHE A 109 8.50 -29.91 2.84
CA PHE A 109 7.17 -29.31 2.69
C PHE A 109 6.51 -29.01 4.04
N GLY A 110 6.61 -29.93 5.00
CA GLY A 110 6.11 -29.72 6.37
C GLY A 110 6.78 -28.52 7.05
N SER A 111 8.11 -28.43 7.01
CA SER A 111 8.84 -27.28 7.57
C SER A 111 8.48 -25.97 6.90
N TRP A 112 8.28 -25.97 5.57
CA TRP A 112 7.88 -24.79 4.82
C TRP A 112 6.47 -24.30 5.21
N LEU A 113 5.50 -25.22 5.37
CA LEU A 113 4.16 -24.87 5.84
C LEU A 113 4.17 -24.24 7.23
N ILE A 114 4.96 -24.78 8.17
CA ILE A 114 5.09 -24.20 9.51
C ILE A 114 5.71 -22.79 9.45
N ALA A 115 6.73 -22.58 8.63
CA ALA A 115 7.31 -21.26 8.43
C ALA A 115 6.28 -20.27 7.86
N LEU A 116 5.48 -20.72 6.87
CA LEU A 116 4.42 -19.92 6.26
C LEU A 116 3.36 -19.49 7.29
N THR A 117 2.97 -20.38 8.21
CA THR A 117 2.09 -20.04 9.34
C THR A 117 2.63 -18.84 10.14
N GLY A 118 3.92 -18.86 10.47
CA GLY A 118 4.56 -17.76 11.22
C GLY A 118 4.58 -16.45 10.45
N VAL A 119 4.83 -16.49 9.13
CA VAL A 119 4.82 -15.32 8.26
C VAL A 119 3.42 -14.70 8.18
N ILE A 120 2.37 -15.51 8.04
CA ILE A 120 0.98 -15.03 8.04
C ILE A 120 0.64 -14.37 9.39
N PHE A 121 1.02 -15.00 10.51
CA PHE A 121 0.79 -14.44 11.84
C PHE A 121 1.43 -13.06 12.02
N LEU A 122 2.70 -12.93 11.66
CA LEU A 122 3.43 -11.65 11.73
C LEU A 122 2.82 -10.60 10.80
N SER A 123 2.33 -11.02 9.63
CA SER A 123 1.65 -10.13 8.69
C SER A 123 0.34 -9.60 9.26
N LEU A 124 -0.46 -10.46 9.90
CA LEU A 124 -1.69 -10.03 10.59
C LEU A 124 -1.38 -9.08 11.75
N LYS A 125 -0.33 -9.36 12.54
CA LYS A 125 0.14 -8.47 13.61
C LYS A 125 0.60 -7.11 13.09
N ALA A 126 1.29 -7.06 11.96
CA ALA A 126 1.73 -5.81 11.34
C ALA A 126 0.57 -4.92 10.86
N LEU A 127 -0.59 -5.54 10.58
CA LEU A 127 -1.79 -4.83 10.13
C LEU A 127 -2.66 -4.30 11.27
N GLU A 128 -2.50 -4.80 12.50
CA GLU A 128 -3.28 -4.38 13.70
C GLU A 128 -3.46 -2.85 13.85
N PRO A 129 -2.43 -1.98 13.70
CA PRO A 129 -2.59 -0.54 13.88
C PRO A 129 -3.37 0.16 12.75
N TYR A 130 -3.57 -0.51 11.61
CA TYR A 130 -4.31 0.03 10.46
C TYR A 130 -5.77 -0.45 10.41
N ASN A 131 -6.22 -1.18 11.44
CA ASN A 131 -7.52 -1.85 11.45
C ASN A 131 -8.55 -1.12 12.31
N ALA A 132 -9.34 -0.25 11.67
CA ALA A 132 -10.44 0.46 12.34
C ALA A 132 -11.86 -0.04 11.95
N GLY A 133 -11.98 -1.23 11.34
CA GLY A 133 -13.25 -1.70 10.76
C GLY A 133 -13.71 -3.09 11.21
N PHE A 134 -15.02 -3.25 11.43
CA PHE A 134 -15.68 -4.53 11.76
C PHE A 134 -15.40 -5.63 10.73
N VAL A 135 -15.39 -5.27 9.44
CA VAL A 135 -15.09 -6.20 8.32
C VAL A 135 -13.68 -6.78 8.42
N PHE A 136 -12.70 -5.98 8.86
CA PHE A 136 -11.33 -6.46 9.03
C PHE A 136 -11.26 -7.49 10.16
N GLY A 137 -11.98 -7.27 11.27
CA GLY A 137 -12.04 -8.23 12.38
C GLY A 137 -12.54 -9.61 11.94
N PHE A 138 -13.59 -9.65 11.10
CA PHE A 138 -14.10 -10.90 10.53
C PHE A 138 -13.09 -11.57 9.58
N MET A 139 -12.45 -10.80 8.70
CA MET A 139 -11.43 -11.33 7.78
C MET A 139 -10.18 -11.83 8.52
N ALA A 140 -9.76 -11.13 9.58
CA ALA A 140 -8.67 -11.56 10.43
C ALA A 140 -9.00 -12.87 11.14
N ALA A 141 -10.24 -13.05 11.63
CA ALA A 141 -10.68 -14.30 12.24
C ALA A 141 -10.61 -15.48 11.26
N LEU A 142 -11.02 -15.30 10.00
CA LEU A 142 -10.83 -16.31 8.95
C LEU A 142 -9.34 -16.60 8.68
N GLY A 143 -8.50 -15.56 8.71
CA GLY A 143 -7.04 -15.70 8.64
C GLY A 143 -6.47 -16.59 9.75
N PHE A 144 -6.92 -16.40 11.00
CA PHE A 144 -6.50 -17.24 12.12
C PHE A 144 -6.97 -18.69 11.98
N MET A 145 -8.21 -18.93 11.52
CA MET A 145 -8.72 -20.28 11.31
C MET A 145 -7.94 -21.03 10.22
N THR A 146 -7.65 -20.38 9.10
CA THR A 146 -6.86 -20.97 8.00
C THR A 146 -5.42 -21.24 8.43
N MET A 147 -4.82 -20.35 9.22
CA MET A 147 -3.48 -20.53 9.78
C MET A 147 -3.38 -21.81 10.64
N PHE A 148 -4.39 -22.11 11.45
CA PHE A 148 -4.43 -23.32 12.27
C PHE A 148 -4.47 -24.59 11.42
N VAL A 149 -5.27 -24.60 10.35
CA VAL A 149 -5.35 -25.73 9.40
C VAL A 149 -4.01 -25.97 8.70
N ILE A 150 -3.36 -24.90 8.25
CA ILE A 150 -2.03 -24.96 7.62
C ILE A 150 -0.99 -25.53 8.59
N LEU A 151 -0.99 -25.06 9.84
CA LEU A 151 -0.07 -25.52 10.88
C LEU A 151 -0.25 -27.02 11.15
N MET A 152 -1.50 -27.48 11.34
CA MET A 152 -1.81 -28.89 11.59
C MET A 152 -1.38 -29.78 10.44
N THR A 153 -1.59 -29.33 9.20
CA THR A 153 -1.16 -30.05 7.99
C THR A 153 0.36 -30.08 7.89
N GLY A 154 1.05 -28.98 8.19
CA GLY A 154 2.51 -28.90 8.24
C GLY A 154 3.12 -29.89 9.24
N ILE A 155 2.58 -29.95 10.46
CA ILE A 155 3.00 -30.90 11.50
C ILE A 155 2.77 -32.34 11.04
N ALA A 156 1.61 -32.65 10.45
CA ALA A 156 1.31 -33.99 9.95
C ALA A 156 2.32 -34.45 8.88
N PHE A 157 2.67 -33.58 7.93
CA PHE A 157 3.68 -33.86 6.90
C PHE A 157 5.08 -34.04 7.49
N LEU A 158 5.43 -33.26 8.51
CA LEU A 158 6.71 -33.40 9.23
C LEU A 158 6.80 -34.75 9.95
N VAL A 159 5.77 -35.13 10.71
CA VAL A 159 5.69 -36.42 11.41
C VAL A 159 5.76 -37.57 10.41
N TYR A 160 5.04 -37.47 9.28
CA TYR A 160 5.08 -38.45 8.21
C TYR A 160 6.49 -38.57 7.61
N GLY A 161 7.14 -37.45 7.28
CA GLY A 161 8.49 -37.41 6.73
C GLY A 161 9.54 -38.02 7.67
N VAL A 162 9.43 -37.76 8.98
CA VAL A 162 10.33 -38.34 10.00
C VAL A 162 10.09 -39.85 10.15
N ARG A 163 8.84 -40.31 10.17
CA ARG A 163 8.51 -41.75 10.24
C ARG A 163 9.03 -42.51 9.02
N LYS A 164 8.91 -41.93 7.82
CA LYS A 164 9.41 -42.51 6.58
C LYS A 164 10.94 -42.62 6.54
N ARG A 165 11.66 -41.74 7.25
CA ARG A 165 13.14 -41.80 7.37
C ARG A 165 13.62 -42.94 8.27
N LYS A 166 12.80 -43.39 9.23
CA LYS A 166 13.14 -44.45 10.19
C LYS A 166 12.85 -45.88 9.68
N LYS A 167 12.14 -46.03 8.56
CA LYS A 167 11.95 -47.29 7.84
C LYS A 167 12.93 -47.36 6.68
#